data_AF-A0A5B6TFR1-F1
#
_entry.id   AF-A0A5B6TFR1-F1
#
_cell.length_a   1.000
_cell.length_b   1.000
_cell.length_c   1.000
_cell.angle_alpha   90.00
_cell.angle_beta   90.00
_cell.angle_gamma   90.00
#
_symmetry.space_group_name_H-M   'P 1'
#
loop_
_entity.id
_entity.type
_entity.pdbx_description
1 polymer ?
#
loop_
_entity_poly.entity_id
_entity_poly.type
_entity_poly.pdbx_seq_one_letter_code
_entity_poly.pdbx_strand_id
1 'polypeptide(L)'
;MDSVAWKADLNGCKGEREKMKGQVEDIRLKLVGLKETSIRKLFGKPDSEELMERSQKIYIYYISPGPKCTPIAEKETKKEALAIRMDALGTVREVNLFTE
;
A
#
# COMPACT_ATOMS: atom_id res chain seq x y z
N MET A 1 7.08 -8.32 -8.86
CA MET A 1 6.65 -6.93 -8.66
C MET A 1 7.75 -6.00 -9.12
N ASP A 2 7.42 -5.05 -9.99
CA ASP A 2 8.32 -3.97 -10.36
C ASP A 2 8.28 -2.87 -9.29
N SER A 3 9.29 -2.87 -8.41
CA SER A 3 9.40 -1.90 -7.32
C SER A 3 9.61 -0.47 -7.83
N VAL A 4 10.24 -0.28 -8.99
CA VAL A 4 10.52 1.05 -9.53
C VAL A 4 9.24 1.66 -10.07
N ALA A 5 8.49 0.92 -10.88
CA ALA A 5 7.19 1.34 -11.39
C ALA A 5 6.20 1.63 -10.24
N TRP A 6 6.14 0.77 -9.24
CA TRP A 6 5.27 0.94 -8.07
C TRP A 6 5.53 2.27 -7.34
N LYS A 7 6.81 2.56 -7.07
CA LYS A 7 7.24 3.78 -6.37
C LYS A 7 7.00 5.04 -7.20
N ALA A 8 7.08 4.92 -8.53
CA ALA A 8 6.85 6.03 -9.45
C ALA A 8 5.36 6.38 -9.62
N ASP A 9 4.46 5.50 -9.18
CA ASP A 9 3.01 5.68 -9.22
C ASP A 9 2.49 6.15 -7.86
N LEU A 10 2.73 7.43 -7.52
CA LEU A 10 2.30 8.02 -6.25
C LEU A 10 0.76 8.06 -6.17
N ASN A 11 0.19 7.59 -5.06
CA ASN A 11 -1.26 7.47 -4.85
C ASN A 11 -2.02 6.61 -5.90
N GLY A 12 -1.34 5.83 -6.74
CA GLY A 12 -1.98 5.04 -7.79
C GLY A 12 -2.52 5.85 -8.97
N CYS A 13 -2.12 7.13 -9.14
CA CYS A 13 -2.68 8.01 -10.17
C CYS A 13 -2.39 7.57 -11.61
N LYS A 14 -1.37 6.72 -11.84
CA LYS A 14 -0.95 6.24 -13.17
C LYS A 14 -1.53 4.87 -13.51
N GLY A 15 -2.20 4.19 -12.58
CA GLY A 15 -2.77 2.85 -12.78
C GLY A 15 -1.74 1.73 -12.93
N GLU A 16 -0.47 1.98 -12.59
CA GLU A 16 0.58 0.95 -12.65
C GLU A 16 0.43 -0.04 -11.50
N ARG A 17 -0.01 0.45 -10.33
CA ARG A 17 -0.24 -0.41 -9.15
C ARG A 17 -1.38 -1.40 -9.35
N GLU A 18 -2.44 -1.03 -10.06
CA GLU A 18 -3.56 -1.94 -10.39
C GLU A 18 -3.08 -3.15 -11.20
N LYS A 19 -2.23 -2.92 -12.21
CA LYS A 19 -1.62 -3.99 -13.02
C LYS A 19 -0.78 -4.95 -12.17
N MET A 20 -0.21 -4.46 -11.08
CA MET A 20 0.64 -5.24 -10.17
C MET A 20 -0.12 -5.86 -8.99
N LYS A 21 -1.42 -5.60 -8.84
CA LYS A 21 -2.24 -6.09 -7.72
C LYS A 21 -2.12 -7.60 -7.50
N GLY A 22 -2.21 -8.40 -8.57
CA GLY A 22 -2.07 -9.87 -8.46
C GLY A 22 -0.73 -10.28 -7.85
N GLN A 23 0.36 -9.62 -8.26
CA GLN A 23 1.69 -9.88 -7.72
C GLN A 23 1.83 -9.43 -6.25
N VAL A 24 1.11 -8.37 -5.85
CA VAL A 24 1.04 -7.91 -4.45
C VAL A 24 0.32 -8.95 -3.60
N GLU A 25 -0.79 -9.53 -4.09
CA GLU A 25 -1.51 -10.59 -3.39
C GLU A 25 -0.64 -11.84 -3.23
N ASP A 26 0.11 -12.24 -4.26
CA ASP A 26 1.01 -13.41 -4.21
C ASP A 26 2.14 -13.27 -3.17
N ILE A 27 2.60 -12.05 -2.91
CA ILE A 27 3.66 -11.78 -1.93
C ILE A 27 3.12 -11.33 -0.58
N ARG A 28 1.81 -11.04 -0.46
CA ARG A 28 1.17 -10.46 0.73
C ARG A 28 1.54 -11.19 2.02
N LEU A 29 1.40 -12.51 2.02
CA LEU A 29 1.71 -13.34 3.18
C LEU A 29 3.21 -13.37 3.51
N LYS A 30 4.08 -13.19 2.50
CA LYS A 30 5.54 -13.13 2.67
C LYS A 30 6.00 -11.81 3.29
N LEU A 31 5.15 -10.79 3.31
CA LEU A 31 5.44 -9.51 3.95
C LEU A 31 5.27 -9.56 5.47
N VAL A 32 4.46 -10.50 5.97
CA VAL A 32 4.23 -10.67 7.42
C VAL A 32 5.55 -11.08 8.09
N GLY A 33 5.88 -10.42 9.20
CA GLY A 33 7.14 -10.62 9.92
C GLY A 33 8.32 -9.80 9.38
N LEU A 34 8.20 -9.16 8.20
CA LEU A 34 9.23 -8.24 7.71
C LEU A 34 9.29 -6.95 8.55
N LYS A 35 10.42 -6.25 8.46
CA LYS A 35 10.60 -4.94 9.06
C LYS A 35 10.09 -3.82 8.17
N GLU A 36 9.68 -2.70 8.79
CA GLU A 36 9.26 -1.46 8.13
C GLU A 36 10.24 -1.03 7.03
N THR A 37 11.54 -1.18 7.28
CA THR A 37 12.61 -0.86 6.30
C THR A 37 12.53 -1.72 5.04
N SER A 38 12.18 -3.01 5.15
CA SER A 38 11.96 -3.89 4.00
C SER A 38 10.73 -3.47 3.20
N ILE A 39 9.65 -3.09 3.89
CA ILE A 39 8.44 -2.56 3.25
C ILE A 39 8.75 -1.27 2.49
N ARG A 40 9.47 -0.32 3.12
CA ARG A 40 9.90 0.92 2.45
C ARG A 40 10.85 0.66 1.29
N LYS A 41 11.72 -0.35 1.38
CA LYS A 41 12.58 -0.75 0.25
C LYS A 41 11.77 -1.31 -0.92
N LEU A 42 10.70 -2.05 -0.66
CA LEU A 42 9.89 -2.69 -1.70
C LEU A 42 8.86 -1.74 -2.32
N PHE A 43 8.09 -1.04 -1.49
CA PHE A 43 6.96 -0.20 -1.91
C PHE A 43 7.24 1.30 -1.89
N GLY A 44 8.33 1.73 -1.24
CA GLY A 44 8.66 3.15 -1.10
C GLY A 44 8.00 3.82 0.10
N LYS A 45 7.76 5.12 -0.02
CA LYS A 45 7.03 5.89 1.00
C LYS A 45 5.53 5.57 0.86
N PRO A 46 4.80 5.31 1.97
CA PRO A 46 3.36 5.12 1.92
C PRO A 46 2.65 6.40 1.48
N ASP A 47 1.47 6.24 0.88
CA ASP A 47 0.64 7.38 0.46
C ASP A 47 -0.06 8.03 1.67
N SER A 48 -0.43 7.20 2.65
CA SER A 48 -0.90 7.61 3.97
C SER A 48 -0.30 6.73 5.07
N GLU A 49 -0.01 7.35 6.22
CA GLU A 49 0.47 6.69 7.42
C GLU A 49 -0.51 7.02 8.56
N GLU A 50 -1.04 5.99 9.21
CA GLU A 50 -1.92 6.13 10.36
C GLU A 50 -1.29 5.51 11.61
N LEU A 51 -1.41 6.21 12.73
CA LEU A 51 -0.98 5.74 14.05
C LEU A 51 -2.21 5.29 14.82
N MET A 52 -2.23 4.02 15.19
CA MET A 52 -3.26 3.43 16.03
C MET A 52 -2.81 3.35 17.49
N GLU A 53 -3.74 2.95 18.35
CA GLU A 53 -3.45 2.65 19.74
C GLU A 53 -2.30 1.64 19.90
N ARG A 54 -1.60 1.72 21.04
CA ARG A 54 -0.42 0.89 21.34
C ARG A 54 0.75 1.10 20.38
N SER A 55 0.85 2.29 19.78
CA SER A 55 1.92 2.67 18.85
C SER A 55 2.01 1.77 17.62
N GLN A 56 0.89 1.21 17.18
CA GLN A 56 0.82 0.48 15.93
C GLN A 56 0.78 1.46 14.76
N LYS A 57 1.42 1.11 13.65
CA LYS A 57 1.43 1.90 12.42
C LYS A 57 0.68 1.16 11.32
N ILE A 58 -0.12 1.87 10.54
CA ILE A 58 -0.69 1.34 9.30
C ILE A 58 -0.15 2.15 8.13
N TYR A 59 0.47 1.45 7.18
CA TYR A 59 0.89 2.04 5.91
C TYR A 59 -0.16 1.73 4.86
N ILE A 60 -0.67 2.78 4.24
CA ILE A 60 -1.68 2.70 3.20
C ILE A 60 -1.02 3.06 1.87
N TYR A 61 -1.16 2.15 0.90
CA TYR A 61 -0.79 2.38 -0.49
C TYR A 61 -2.05 2.22 -1.34
N TYR A 62 -2.47 3.28 -2.02
CA TYR A 62 -3.59 3.23 -2.95
C TYR A 62 -3.20 2.41 -4.17
N ILE A 63 -4.02 1.43 -4.54
CA ILE A 63 -3.85 0.59 -5.73
C ILE A 63 -4.58 1.24 -6.89
N SER A 64 -5.85 1.59 -6.68
CA SER A 64 -6.59 2.45 -7.61
C SER A 64 -6.35 3.94 -7.27
N PRO A 65 -6.63 4.87 -8.19
CA PRO A 65 -6.45 6.30 -7.98
C PRO A 65 -7.02 6.81 -6.64
N GLY A 66 -6.13 7.16 -5.71
CA GLY A 66 -6.48 7.69 -4.41
C GLY A 66 -7.07 9.11 -4.47
N PRO A 67 -7.60 9.64 -3.35
CA PRO A 67 -8.32 10.92 -3.32
C PRO A 67 -7.48 12.15 -3.76
N LYS A 68 -6.14 12.01 -3.78
CA LYS A 68 -5.21 13.05 -4.25
C LYS A 68 -5.05 13.08 -5.77
N CYS A 69 -5.62 12.13 -6.50
CA CYS A 69 -5.54 12.02 -7.96
C CYS A 69 -6.73 12.72 -8.67
N THR A 70 -7.29 13.81 -8.11
CA THR A 70 -8.44 14.49 -8.72
C THR A 70 -8.09 15.06 -10.11
N PRO A 71 -8.99 14.94 -11.10
CA PRO A 71 -10.36 14.39 -11.05
C PRO A 71 -10.47 12.89 -11.35
N ILE A 72 -9.36 12.16 -11.52
CA ILE A 72 -9.36 10.72 -11.85
C ILE A 72 -10.02 9.91 -10.74
N ALA A 73 -9.73 10.24 -9.49
CA ALA A 73 -10.30 9.58 -8.31
C ALA A 73 -11.83 9.65 -8.21
N GLU A 74 -12.46 10.70 -8.77
CA GLU A 74 -13.92 10.88 -8.74
C GLU A 74 -14.64 10.04 -9.80
N LYS A 75 -13.92 9.67 -10.87
CA LYS A 75 -14.45 8.85 -11.96
C LYS A 75 -14.26 7.36 -11.71
N GLU A 76 -13.36 7.01 -10.79
CA GLU A 76 -13.09 5.63 -10.43
C GLU A 76 -14.24 5.04 -9.62
N THR A 77 -14.71 3.88 -10.06
CA THR A 77 -15.82 3.16 -9.41
C THR A 77 -15.33 2.14 -8.41
N LYS A 78 -14.04 1.81 -8.44
CA LYS A 78 -13.41 0.82 -7.57
C LYS A 78 -12.32 1.48 -6.73
N LYS A 79 -12.44 1.37 -5.42
CA LYS A 79 -11.43 1.90 -4.50
C LYS A 79 -10.65 0.75 -3.91
N GLU A 80 -9.39 0.64 -4.30
CA GLU A 80 -8.52 -0.45 -3.89
C GLU A 80 -7.29 0.10 -3.16
N ALA A 81 -6.96 -0.49 -2.02
CA ALA A 81 -5.80 -0.07 -1.24
C ALA A 81 -5.12 -1.26 -0.54
N LEU A 82 -3.80 -1.20 -0.44
CA LEU A 82 -2.99 -2.10 0.36
C LEU A 82 -2.72 -1.45 1.72
N ALA A 83 -3.16 -2.10 2.79
CA ALA A 83 -2.86 -1.71 4.16
C ALA A 83 -1.89 -2.70 4.81
N ILE A 84 -0.78 -2.17 5.29
CA ILE A 84 0.26 -2.93 5.99
C ILE A 84 0.29 -2.45 7.45
N ARG A 85 -0.16 -3.30 8.37
CA ARG A 85 -0.12 -3.00 9.80
C ARG A 85 1.16 -3.52 10.42
N MET A 86 1.82 -2.65 11.18
CA MET A 86 3.04 -2.94 11.91
C MET A 86 2.86 -2.66 13.41
N ASP A 87 3.59 -3.41 14.22
CA ASP A 87 3.67 -3.15 15.65
C ASP A 87 4.61 -1.97 15.98
N ALA A 88 4.69 -1.64 17.27
CA ALA A 88 5.57 -0.59 17.78
C ALA A 88 7.07 -0.82 17.49
N LEU A 89 7.48 -2.05 17.17
CA LEU A 89 8.85 -2.43 16.81
C LEU A 89 9.09 -2.37 15.28
N GLY A 90 8.10 -1.88 14.52
CA GLY A 90 8.16 -1.80 13.06
C GLY A 90 8.14 -3.18 12.40
N THR A 91 7.54 -4.19 13.03
CA THR A 91 7.38 -5.54 12.46
C THR A 91 5.99 -5.68 11.87
N VAL A 92 5.89 -6.14 10.63
CA VAL A 92 4.60 -6.36 9.95
C VAL A 92 3.84 -7.47 10.65
N ARG A 93 2.61 -7.17 11.08
CA ARG A 93 1.70 -8.11 11.72
C ARG A 93 0.60 -8.55 10.78
N GLU A 94 0.09 -7.63 9.97
CA GLU A 94 -0.95 -7.94 9.00
C GLU A 94 -0.75 -7.15 7.71
N VAL A 95 -1.19 -7.76 6.62
CA VAL A 95 -1.28 -7.13 5.32
C VAL A 95 -2.66 -7.45 4.76
N ASN A 96 -3.40 -6.42 4.36
CA ASN A 96 -4.76 -6.55 3.85
C ASN A 96 -4.89 -5.75 2.56
N LEU A 97 -5.60 -6.33 1.58
CA LEU A 97 -6.10 -5.60 0.43
C LEU A 97 -7.55 -5.20 0.72
N PHE A 98 -7.82 -3.91 0.68
CA PHE A 98 -9.16 -3.36 0.72
C PHE A 98 -9.64 -3.13 -0.70
N THR A 99 -10.89 -3.48 -0.95
CA THR A 99 -11.61 -3.26 -2.21
C THR A 99 -13.02 -2.82 -1.84
N GLU A 100 -13.37 -1.56 -2.15
CA GLU A 100 -14.72 -0.97 -2.01
C GLU A 100 -15.33 -0.74 -3.38
#